data_AF-A0A8T9ZAF1-F1
#
_entry.id   AF-A0A8T9ZAF1-F1
#
_cell.length_a   1.000
_cell.length_b   1.000
_cell.length_c   1.000
_cell.angle_alpha   90.00
_cell.angle_beta   90.00
_cell.angle_gamma   90.00
#
_symmetry.space_group_name_H-M   'P 1'
#
loop_
_entity.id
_entity.type
_entity.pdbx_description
1 polymer ?
#
loop_
_entity_poly.entity_id
_entity_poly.type
_entity_poly.pdbx_seq_one_letter_code
_entity_poly.pdbx_strand_id
1 'polypeptide(L)' 'MYLVLNEFIETEHEGITYKKGEHYPKSGYKSNVKRVKYLQSTENPYHIAFLGPKLEEVKTARKSKEKQSDQEEPKHEDK' A
#
# COMPACT_ATOMS: atom_id res chain seq x y z
N MET A 1 0.03 -0.90 13.15
CA MET A 1 0.00 -1.10 11.68
C MET A 1 0.11 0.25 10.99
N TYR A 2 0.26 0.31 9.66
CA TYR A 2 0.37 1.56 8.90
C TYR A 2 -0.60 1.55 7.72
N LEU A 3 -1.26 2.68 7.45
CA LEU A 3 -2.13 2.82 6.28
C LEU A 3 -1.26 3.03 5.03
N VAL A 4 -1.56 2.31 3.94
CA VAL A 4 -0.91 2.53 2.65
C VAL A 4 -1.55 3.73 1.94
N LEU A 5 -0.78 4.78 1.72
CA LEU A 5 -1.23 6.02 1.09
C LEU A 5 -1.12 5.99 -0.43
N ASN A 6 -0.10 5.30 -0.94
CA ASN A 6 0.19 5.13 -2.36
C ASN A 6 0.64 3.70 -2.63
N GLU A 7 0.31 3.17 -3.80
CA GLU A 7 0.67 1.80 -4.17
C GLU A 7 2.19 1.65 -4.32
N PHE A 8 2.75 0.55 -3.81
CA PHE A 8 4.16 0.21 -3.95
C PHE A 8 4.41 -1.30 -3.89
N ILE A 9 5.58 -1.71 -4.38
CA ILE A 9 6.09 -3.08 -4.27
C ILE A 9 7.08 -3.14 -3.11
N GLU A 10 6.79 -3.97 -2.11
CA GLU A 10 7.68 -4.20 -0.98
C GLU A 10 8.65 -5.33 -1.29
N THR A 11 9.89 -4.94 -1.58
CA THR A 11 10.98 -5.88 -1.88
C THR A 11 11.41 -6.69 -0.66
N GLU A 12 11.23 -6.17 0.57
CA GLU A 12 11.54 -6.94 1.79
C GLU A 12 10.51 -8.04 2.09
N HIS A 13 9.37 -8.03 1.41
CA HIS A 13 8.28 -8.99 1.58
C HIS A 13 8.05 -9.77 0.28
N GLU A 14 9.11 -10.31 -0.31
CA GLU A 14 9.03 -11.17 -1.50
C GLU A 14 8.37 -10.49 -2.72
N GLY A 15 8.47 -9.16 -2.81
CA GLY A 15 7.88 -8.40 -3.92
C GLY A 15 6.36 -8.23 -3.82
N ILE A 16 5.79 -8.30 -2.61
CA ILE A 16 4.36 -8.06 -2.40
C ILE A 16 3.97 -6.64 -2.78
N THR A 17 2.93 -6.52 -3.60
CA THR A 17 2.27 -5.24 -3.86
C THR A 17 1.33 -4.87 -2.72
N TYR A 18 1.50 -3.64 -2.23
CA TYR A 18 0.62 -2.98 -1.27
C TYR A 18 -0.22 -1.93 -1.99
N LYS A 19 -1.54 -2.08 -1.98
CA LYS A 19 -2.46 -1.15 -2.63
C LYS A 19 -2.85 -0.03 -1.68
N LYS A 20 -3.15 1.15 -2.24
CA LYS A 20 -3.68 2.29 -1.48
C LYS A 20 -4.92 1.88 -0.67
N GLY A 21 -4.94 2.24 0.61
CA GLY A 21 -5.99 1.89 1.56
C GLY A 21 -5.78 0.55 2.28
N GLU A 22 -4.80 -0.26 1.87
CA GLU A 22 -4.42 -1.48 2.62
C GLU A 22 -3.63 -1.14 3.89
N HIS A 23 -3.37 -2.17 4.69
CA HIS A 23 -2.54 -2.08 5.88
C HIS A 23 -1.17 -2.74 5.67
N TYR A 24 -0.12 -2.05 6.08
CA TYR A 24 1.24 -2.54 6.14
C TYR A 24 1.66 -2.82 7.60
N PRO A 25 2.42 -3.89 7.86
CA PRO A 25 2.74 -5.00 6.96
C PRO A 25 1.53 -5.94 6.76
N LYS A 26 1.50 -6.72 5.67
CA LYS A 26 0.54 -7.84 5.51
C LYS A 26 0.77 -8.90 6.59
N SER A 27 -0.28 -9.68 6.88
CA SER A 27 -0.19 -10.77 7.85
C SER A 27 0.94 -11.73 7.48
N GLY A 28 1.71 -12.18 8.47
CA GLY A 28 2.89 -13.02 8.28
C GLY A 28 4.20 -12.23 8.11
N TYR A 29 4.15 -10.93 7.81
CA TYR A 29 5.34 -10.10 7.67
C TYR A 29 5.56 -9.15 8.85
N LYS A 30 6.81 -8.73 9.04
CA LYS A 30 7.22 -7.80 10.09
C LYS A 30 7.75 -6.51 9.48
N SER A 31 7.30 -5.38 10.00
CA SER A 31 7.79 -4.08 9.57
C SER A 31 9.19 -3.81 10.10
N ASN A 32 10.12 -3.44 9.23
CA ASN A 32 11.44 -2.91 9.59
C ASN A 32 11.36 -1.39 9.82
N VAL A 33 11.88 -0.88 10.95
CA VAL A 33 11.80 0.55 11.32
C VAL A 33 12.46 1.45 10.28
N LYS A 34 13.62 1.06 9.73
CA LYS A 34 14.31 1.85 8.70
C LYS A 34 13.48 1.91 7.42
N ARG A 35 12.90 0.78 7.03
CA ARG A 35 12.06 0.66 5.84
C ARG A 35 10.77 1.47 6.00
N VAL A 36 10.09 1.36 7.14
CA VAL A 36 8.91 2.17 7.46
C VAL A 36 9.23 3.66 7.38
N LYS A 37 10.36 4.10 7.97
CA LYS A 37 10.74 5.53 7.92
C LYS A 37 10.97 5.99 6.48
N TYR A 38 11.63 5.18 5.66
CA TYR A 38 11.81 5.47 4.23
C TYR A 38 10.47 5.58 3.50
N LEU A 39 9.56 4.63 3.72
CA LEU A 39 8.23 4.61 3.11
C LEU A 39 7.31 5.74 3.63
N GLN A 40 7.57 6.29 4.81
CA GLN A 40 6.88 7.47 5.35
C GLN A 40 7.50 8.79 4.89
N SER A 41 8.71 8.75 4.34
CA SER A 41 9.46 9.93 3.90
C SER A 41 9.14 10.29 2.46
N THR A 42 9.35 11.55 2.09
CA THR A 42 9.41 12.03 0.70
C THR A 42 10.83 12.00 0.12
N GLU A 43 11.81 11.48 0.89
CA GLU A 43 13.19 11.23 0.47
C GLU A 43 13.29 9.95 -0.38
N ASN A 44 12.45 9.83 -1.38
CA ASN A 44 12.46 8.74 -2.35
C ASN A 44 12.32 9.32 -3.77
N PRO A 45 12.62 8.54 -4.83
CA PRO A 45 12.61 9.03 -6.21
C PRO A 45 11.25 9.60 -6.67
N TYR A 46 10.16 9.21 -6.01
CA TYR A 46 8.80 9.63 -6.33
C TYR A 46 8.34 10.84 -5.50
N HIS A 47 9.14 11.28 -4.52
CA HIS A 47 8.83 12.40 -3.62
C HIS A 47 7.47 12.33 -2.91
N ILE A 48 6.95 11.11 -2.68
CA ILE A 48 5.66 10.85 -2.02
C ILE A 48 5.81 9.85 -0.88
N ALA A 49 5.04 10.00 0.19
CA ALA A 49 4.96 9.00 1.23
C ALA A 49 4.06 7.82 0.79
N PHE A 50 4.55 6.59 0.97
CA PHE A 50 3.80 5.36 0.71
C PHE A 50 3.04 4.86 1.93
N LEU A 51 3.52 5.17 3.14
CA LEU A 51 2.88 4.81 4.40
C LEU A 51 2.48 6.05 5.19
N GLY A 52 1.33 5.95 5.86
CA GLY A 52 0.87 6.91 6.86
C GLY A 52 1.50 6.70 8.23
N PRO A 53 1.10 7.50 9.24
CA PRO A 53 1.58 7.35 10.61
C PRO A 53 1.23 5.98 11.19
N LYS A 54 1.93 5.60 12.28
CA LYS A 54 1.65 4.36 12.99
C LYS A 54 0.24 4.42 13.58
N LEU A 55 -0.62 3.50 13.17
CA LEU A 55 -1.92 3.25 13.77
C LEU A 55 -1.73 2.38 15.00
N GLU A 56 -2.29 2.81 16.13
CA GLU A 56 -2.45 1.94 17.29
C GLU A 56 -3.38 0.78 16.91
N GLU A 57 -3.02 -0.44 17.30
CA GLU A 57 -3.82 -1.61 17.02
C GLU A 57 -5.11 -1.54 17.84
N VAL A 58 -6.12 -0.85 17.29
CA VAL A 58 -7.48 -0.96 17.79
C VAL A 58 -7.92 -2.38 17.48
N LYS A 59 -7.91 -3.24 18.51
CA LYS A 59 -8.38 -4.63 18.44
C LYS A 59 -9.90 -4.65 18.19
N THR A 60 -10.38 -4.30 17.00
CA THR A 60 -11.80 -4.53 16.66
C THR A 60 -12.08 -4.53 15.16
N ALA A 61 -12.59 -5.69 14.73
CA ALA A 61 -13.63 -5.91 13.73
C ALA A 61 -13.36 -5.67 12.22
N ARG A 62 -13.63 -6.75 11.48
CA ARG A 62 -13.71 -6.90 10.02
C ARG A 62 -14.79 -6.00 9.39
N LYS A 63 -14.66 -5.82 8.05
CA LYS A 63 -15.55 -5.19 7.04
C LYS A 63 -15.43 -3.66 7.00
N SER A 64 -15.21 -2.96 5.87
CA SER A 64 -15.47 -3.15 4.43
C SER A 64 -14.55 -2.13 3.70
N LYS A 65 -14.26 -2.10 2.38
CA LYS A 65 -15.12 -2.34 1.21
C LYS A 65 -14.24 -2.36 -0.05
N GLU A 66 -14.55 -3.33 -0.89
CA GLU A 66 -14.25 -3.49 -2.31
C GLU A 66 -14.41 -2.21 -3.17
N LYS A 67 -13.49 -2.02 -4.12
CA LYS A 67 -13.68 -1.45 -5.49
C LYS A 67 -12.37 -1.68 -6.28
N GLN A 68 -12.34 -2.70 -7.15
CA GLN A 68 -12.39 -2.60 -8.63
C GLN A 68 -11.36 -1.58 -9.16
N SER A 69 -10.23 -2.00 -9.71
CA SER A 69 -10.07 -2.47 -11.10
C SER A 69 -10.64 -1.45 -12.10
N ASP A 70 -9.76 -0.60 -12.61
CA ASP A 70 -9.92 -0.05 -13.94
C ASP A 70 -8.54 -0.04 -14.62
N GLN A 71 -8.27 -1.13 -15.34
CA GLN A 71 -7.31 -1.12 -16.43
C GLN A 71 -8.06 -0.57 -17.64
N GLU A 72 -7.96 0.74 -17.85
CA GLU A 72 -8.36 1.40 -19.09
C GLU A 72 -7.17 1.36 -20.05
N GLU A 73 -7.24 0.50 -21.09
CA GLU A 73 -6.72 0.77 -22.44
C GLU A 73 -7.09 -0.37 -23.44
N PRO A 74 -7.12 -0.12 -24.77
CA PRO A 74 -8.36 0.16 -25.51
C PRO A 74 -8.68 -0.91 -26.57
N LYS A 75 -9.91 -0.95 -27.08
CA LYS A 75 -10.21 -1.62 -28.36
C LYS A 75 -11.11 -0.78 -29.29
N HIS A 76 -10.55 -0.56 -30.48
CA HIS A 76 -11.19 -0.22 -31.75
C HIS A 76 -12.37 -1.14 -32.12
N GLU A 77 -13.42 -0.57 -32.72
CA GLU A 77 -14.06 -0.94 -34.01
C GLU A 77 -15.30 -0.02 -34.18
N ASP A 78 -15.32 0.91 -35.14
CA ASP A 78 -15.68 0.74 -36.57
C ASP A 78 -17.19 0.49 -36.77
N LYS A 79 -17.90 1.55 -37.21
CA LYS A 79 -19.13 1.51 -38.01
C LYS A 79 -19.35 2.82 -38.75
#